data_AF-A0A9W9I2V2-F1
#
_entry.id   AF-A0A9W9I2V2-F1
#
_cell.length_a   1.000
_cell.length_b   1.000
_cell.length_c   1.000
_cell.angle_alpha   90.00
_cell.angle_beta   90.00
_cell.angle_gamma   90.00
#
_symmetry.space_group_name_H-M   'P 1'
#
loop_
_entity.id
_entity.type
_entity.pdbx_description
1 polymer ?
#
loop_
_entity_poly.entity_id
_entity_poly.type
_entity_poly.pdbx_seq_one_letter_code
_entity_poly.pdbx_strand_id
1 'polypeptide(L)'
;MSELPQTQGQMRRDRARGMFSIPHLDNRNPATRRRAQTSGPAATPDSLGVDLVGNRQPLSANVPASPPTPRAAVGSSNLSRFFETGIISGKWDGFEENGTFRNVYIGTDVANIHQLIRDHESQGNHYLYYPIPAISETLPWKARPEPTGHRYLSVESINDTSSFPVRPIRDALVETYFNDIHPGFPIIDEASFRQRYADPANPPPLLILQAVLLAAAGISDLPQVAASRAITTAILFRRAKTLFELRHETDRVDLVQAALLLARHTESSDTVASNAYYWVGNAVRIAFGMGLHRIPALPYVPPTRIRFYRKYKKTWWMVLYSEAMLALEHGRPCMVRAEDFDVGLLTEDDFLNMDDSEDHLVNRGFCSVLVDICLAALDVLRLRAPKVCDAESIMSSIEQQLAAVALRIPPTHDVWSCQLRLIYNLVALVHYRTSSEVNAVKFCSEAASDILTTFESMLAQNTIRKCHPSSTMALMGAAIQFAREVRSKAASGSIVTAISAHGQLKRLLAPANTLSPYFANLEAVSTLCNSLAVRAEILIKEHQAQASLATPQALVETGINWEDLMANHHMPNAGIDLDVGDWLNDYAWDNVAMNR
;
A
#
# COMPACT_ATOMS: atom_id res chain seq x y z
N MET A 1 -71.18 15.05 0.97
CA MET A 1 -72.37 14.41 0.36
C MET A 1 -72.01 12.96 0.12
N SER A 2 -72.85 12.05 0.65
CA SER A 2 -73.02 10.62 0.31
C SER A 2 -71.78 9.72 0.28
N GLU A 3 -71.71 8.54 0.89
CA GLU A 3 -72.57 7.75 1.78
C GLU A 3 -71.68 6.52 2.09
N LEU A 4 -71.37 6.32 3.37
CA LEU A 4 -71.44 5.06 4.14
C LEU A 4 -71.94 3.77 3.41
N PRO A 5 -71.77 2.52 3.93
CA PRO A 5 -71.29 2.15 5.28
C PRO A 5 -70.62 0.74 5.47
N GLN A 6 -70.40 0.40 6.75
CA GLN A 6 -70.46 -0.94 7.39
C GLN A 6 -69.23 -1.85 7.26
N THR A 7 -68.74 -2.56 8.29
CA THR A 7 -69.09 -2.73 9.72
C THR A 7 -67.90 -3.48 10.35
N GLN A 8 -67.39 -3.00 11.49
CA GLN A 8 -67.43 -3.64 12.81
C GLN A 8 -67.09 -5.14 12.88
N GLY A 9 -66.11 -5.47 13.74
CA GLY A 9 -65.89 -6.85 14.20
C GLY A 9 -64.71 -7.02 15.16
N GLN A 10 -64.80 -6.43 16.36
CA GLN A 10 -63.94 -6.76 17.51
C GLN A 10 -64.07 -8.25 17.90
N MET A 11 -62.97 -8.90 18.28
CA MET A 11 -62.80 -9.66 19.55
C MET A 11 -61.44 -10.39 19.54
N ARG A 12 -60.52 -10.02 20.44
CA ARG A 12 -60.26 -10.59 21.78
C ARG A 12 -59.42 -11.88 21.76
N ARG A 13 -58.22 -11.73 22.34
CA ARG A 13 -57.45 -12.61 23.24
C ARG A 13 -57.89 -14.08 23.30
N ASP A 14 -56.93 -15.01 23.12
CA ASP A 14 -56.47 -15.84 24.24
C ASP A 14 -55.16 -16.60 23.97
N ARG A 15 -54.48 -16.87 25.09
CA ARG A 15 -53.24 -17.64 25.23
C ARG A 15 -53.44 -19.12 24.85
N ALA A 16 -52.43 -19.74 24.23
CA ALA A 16 -52.19 -21.18 24.39
C ALA A 16 -50.70 -21.54 24.25
N ARG A 17 -50.22 -22.29 25.25
CA ARG A 17 -48.95 -23.03 25.27
C ARG A 17 -49.02 -24.20 24.27
N GLY A 18 -47.88 -24.61 23.71
CA GLY A 18 -47.78 -25.87 22.98
C GLY A 18 -46.35 -26.28 22.63
N MET A 19 -45.81 -27.21 23.43
CA MET A 19 -44.63 -28.05 23.13
C MET A 19 -44.87 -28.94 21.91
N PHE A 20 -43.84 -29.24 21.11
CA PHE A 20 -43.67 -30.48 20.31
C PHE A 20 -42.15 -30.61 20.05
N SER A 21 -41.36 -31.60 20.49
CA SER A 21 -41.47 -33.06 20.65
C SER A 21 -41.62 -33.87 19.35
N ILE A 22 -40.68 -34.82 19.23
CA ILE A 22 -40.39 -35.84 18.20
C ILE A 22 -41.64 -36.68 17.81
N PRO A 23 -41.61 -37.34 16.63
CA PRO A 23 -41.85 -38.79 16.68
C PRO A 23 -40.95 -39.65 15.78
N HIS A 24 -40.65 -40.83 16.31
CA HIS A 24 -40.14 -42.05 15.69
C HIS A 24 -41.25 -42.80 14.92
N LEU A 25 -40.85 -43.69 13.99
CA LEU A 25 -41.46 -44.99 13.64
C LEU A 25 -40.41 -45.74 12.78
N ASP A 26 -39.61 -46.67 13.30
CA ASP A 26 -39.89 -48.03 13.78
C ASP A 26 -40.18 -49.03 12.64
N ASN A 27 -39.26 -50.00 12.40
CA ASN A 27 -39.42 -51.41 12.79
C ASN A 27 -38.66 -52.41 11.87
N ARG A 28 -38.15 -53.48 12.52
CA ARG A 28 -37.79 -54.84 12.03
C ARG A 28 -36.32 -55.20 11.79
N ASN A 29 -35.75 -55.78 12.86
CA ASN A 29 -34.84 -56.95 12.87
C ASN A 29 -35.69 -58.26 12.79
N PRO A 30 -35.19 -59.53 12.78
CA PRO A 30 -33.82 -60.02 13.10
C PRO A 30 -33.26 -61.14 12.16
N ALA A 31 -31.94 -61.40 12.17
CA ALA A 31 -31.24 -62.62 12.68
C ALA A 31 -30.20 -63.06 11.60
N THR A 32 -28.98 -63.56 11.79
CA THR A 32 -28.39 -64.41 12.84
C THR A 32 -26.84 -64.53 12.69
N ARG A 33 -26.11 -64.44 13.81
CA ARG A 33 -24.91 -65.20 14.28
C ARG A 33 -23.64 -65.52 13.42
N ARG A 34 -22.50 -65.13 14.05
CA ARG A 34 -21.21 -65.84 14.37
C ARG A 34 -20.12 -66.02 13.28
N ARG A 35 -18.90 -65.45 13.48
CA ARG A 35 -17.64 -65.99 14.13
C ARG A 35 -16.89 -66.96 13.16
N ALA A 36 -15.57 -67.00 12.96
CA ALA A 36 -14.36 -66.60 13.69
C ALA A 36 -13.13 -66.66 12.71
N GLN A 37 -12.12 -65.80 12.83
CA GLN A 37 -10.74 -66.06 13.37
C GLN A 37 -9.64 -66.64 12.43
N THR A 38 -8.56 -65.83 12.32
CA THR A 38 -7.09 -66.15 12.43
C THR A 38 -6.43 -66.93 11.28
N SER A 39 -5.18 -66.70 10.84
CA SER A 39 -3.90 -66.26 11.46
C SER A 39 -2.85 -65.92 10.38
N GLY A 40 -1.81 -65.12 10.69
CA GLY A 40 -0.58 -64.93 9.84
C GLY A 40 0.37 -66.15 9.86
N PRO A 41 1.69 -66.07 9.55
CA PRO A 41 2.56 -64.89 9.40
C PRO A 41 3.59 -64.92 8.22
N ALA A 42 4.62 -64.06 8.30
CA ALA A 42 5.62 -63.60 7.31
C ALA A 42 6.77 -64.55 6.90
N ALA A 43 7.46 -64.23 5.77
CA ALA A 43 8.92 -64.41 5.53
C ALA A 43 9.39 -63.75 4.20
N THR A 44 10.58 -63.12 4.22
CA THR A 44 11.44 -62.71 3.09
C THR A 44 12.51 -63.80 2.84
N PRO A 45 13.58 -63.59 2.03
CA PRO A 45 13.73 -63.30 0.58
C PRO A 45 14.55 -64.42 -0.13
N ASP A 46 14.67 -64.45 -1.47
CA ASP A 46 15.90 -64.95 -2.14
C ASP A 46 15.95 -64.75 -3.67
N SER A 47 17.19 -64.56 -4.13
CA SER A 47 17.71 -64.28 -5.48
C SER A 47 17.91 -65.52 -6.38
N LEU A 48 18.18 -65.29 -7.68
CA LEU A 48 18.87 -66.09 -8.74
C LEU A 48 18.06 -65.97 -10.06
N GLY A 49 18.55 -65.69 -11.27
CA GLY A 49 19.87 -65.48 -11.84
C GLY A 49 19.79 -65.65 -13.38
N VAL A 50 20.62 -64.87 -14.10
CA VAL A 50 21.29 -65.17 -15.39
C VAL A 50 20.53 -65.07 -16.74
N ASP A 51 21.22 -64.35 -17.63
CA ASP A 51 21.06 -64.01 -19.05
C ASP A 51 20.69 -65.15 -20.01
N LEU A 52 20.05 -64.80 -21.15
CA LEU A 52 20.36 -65.38 -22.45
C LEU A 52 20.09 -64.39 -23.61
N VAL A 53 21.16 -64.17 -24.37
CA VAL A 53 21.29 -63.40 -25.62
C VAL A 53 20.51 -64.07 -26.77
N GLY A 54 19.85 -63.28 -27.62
CA GLY A 54 19.16 -63.77 -28.82
C GLY A 54 18.93 -62.71 -29.89
N ASN A 55 19.96 -62.49 -30.71
CA ASN A 55 20.00 -61.93 -32.07
C ASN A 55 18.67 -61.50 -32.74
N ARG A 56 18.67 -60.26 -33.27
CA ARG A 56 18.29 -59.96 -34.68
C ARG A 56 18.72 -58.53 -35.08
N GLN A 57 19.54 -58.46 -36.11
CA GLN A 57 19.90 -57.26 -36.89
C GLN A 57 19.18 -57.32 -38.26
N PRO A 58 19.21 -56.29 -39.12
CA PRO A 58 18.09 -55.38 -39.35
C PRO A 58 17.46 -55.53 -40.75
N LEU A 59 16.20 -55.12 -40.90
CA LEU A 59 15.58 -54.86 -42.21
C LEU A 59 15.35 -53.37 -42.36
N SER A 60 16.00 -52.78 -43.35
CA SER A 60 15.83 -51.39 -43.76
C SER A 60 14.46 -51.17 -44.37
N ALA A 61 13.75 -50.11 -43.94
CA ALA A 61 12.79 -49.42 -44.78
C ALA A 61 12.58 -47.98 -44.28
N ASN A 62 13.00 -47.04 -45.12
CA ASN A 62 12.46 -45.69 -45.29
C ASN A 62 12.46 -44.74 -44.08
N VAL A 63 13.45 -43.85 -44.10
CA VAL A 63 13.37 -42.50 -43.52
C VAL A 63 12.18 -41.75 -44.14
N PRO A 64 11.18 -41.28 -43.39
CA PRO A 64 10.42 -40.11 -43.76
C PRO A 64 11.18 -38.87 -43.28
N ALA A 65 11.16 -37.87 -44.13
CA ALA A 65 11.80 -36.57 -43.96
C ALA A 65 11.58 -35.96 -42.57
N SER A 66 12.59 -35.19 -42.15
CA SER A 66 12.55 -34.15 -41.12
C SER A 66 11.16 -33.54 -40.93
N PRO A 67 10.73 -33.29 -39.67
CA PRO A 67 9.45 -32.65 -39.42
C PRO A 67 9.42 -31.31 -40.16
N PRO A 68 8.29 -30.93 -40.77
CA PRO A 68 8.20 -29.65 -41.44
C PRO A 68 8.49 -28.56 -40.40
N THR A 69 9.46 -27.70 -40.69
CA THR A 69 9.59 -26.40 -40.02
C THR A 69 8.20 -25.78 -39.98
N PRO A 70 7.64 -25.46 -38.81
CA PRO A 70 6.30 -24.90 -38.74
C PRO A 70 6.32 -23.58 -39.50
N ARG A 71 5.56 -23.54 -40.60
CA ARG A 71 5.13 -22.29 -41.23
C ARG A 71 4.66 -21.38 -40.12
N ALA A 72 5.17 -20.16 -40.07
CA ALA A 72 4.72 -19.13 -39.15
C ALA A 72 3.19 -19.02 -39.24
N ALA A 73 2.50 -19.64 -38.29
CA ALA A 73 1.07 -19.56 -38.17
C ALA A 73 0.78 -18.15 -37.65
N VAL A 74 0.23 -17.32 -38.52
CA VAL A 74 -0.46 -16.09 -38.11
C VAL A 74 -1.57 -16.53 -37.16
N GLY A 75 -1.36 -16.35 -35.85
CA GLY A 75 -2.35 -16.60 -34.80
C GLY A 75 -2.02 -17.63 -33.72
N SER A 76 -0.78 -18.10 -33.53
CA SER A 76 -0.45 -18.90 -32.34
C SER A 76 -0.43 -18.00 -31.10
N SER A 77 -1.44 -18.08 -30.23
CA SER A 77 -1.46 -17.36 -28.94
C SER A 77 -0.25 -17.75 -28.08
N ASN A 78 0.20 -16.86 -27.17
CA ASN A 78 1.30 -17.19 -26.25
C ASN A 78 0.99 -18.44 -25.38
N LEU A 79 -0.29 -18.77 -25.19
CA LEU A 79 -0.74 -20.02 -24.56
C LEU A 79 -0.43 -21.25 -25.41
N SER A 80 -0.72 -21.21 -26.72
CA SER A 80 -0.42 -22.33 -27.63
C SER A 80 1.07 -22.61 -27.69
N ARG A 81 1.90 -21.56 -27.78
CA ARG A 81 3.36 -21.67 -27.71
C ARG A 81 3.81 -22.31 -26.38
N PHE A 82 3.24 -21.90 -25.25
CA PHE A 82 3.54 -22.49 -23.94
C PHE A 82 3.27 -24.01 -23.88
N PHE A 83 2.12 -24.45 -24.39
CA PHE A 83 1.78 -25.88 -24.42
C PHE A 83 2.65 -26.68 -25.40
N GLU A 84 3.00 -26.10 -26.56
CA GLU A 84 3.78 -26.78 -27.59
C GLU A 84 5.27 -26.88 -27.25
N THR A 85 5.87 -25.83 -26.70
CA THR A 85 7.33 -25.77 -26.47
C THR A 85 7.74 -25.80 -25.00
N GLY A 86 6.91 -25.29 -24.08
CA GLY A 86 7.27 -25.17 -22.66
C GLY A 86 7.09 -26.47 -21.87
N ILE A 87 5.89 -27.06 -21.93
CA ILE A 87 5.54 -28.24 -21.11
C ILE A 87 6.28 -29.51 -21.58
N ILE A 88 6.51 -29.66 -22.88
CA ILE A 88 7.05 -30.90 -23.47
C ILE A 88 8.59 -30.91 -23.45
N SER A 89 9.26 -29.76 -23.61
CA SER A 89 10.71 -29.74 -23.80
C SER A 89 11.51 -29.70 -22.50
N GLY A 90 10.89 -29.32 -21.37
CA GLY A 90 11.57 -29.05 -20.10
C GLY A 90 12.61 -27.93 -20.17
N LYS A 91 12.74 -27.26 -21.32
CA LYS A 91 13.66 -26.16 -21.60
C LYS A 91 12.86 -24.90 -21.87
N TRP A 92 13.20 -23.86 -21.13
CA TRP A 92 12.42 -22.63 -21.05
C TRP A 92 13.02 -21.50 -21.92
N ASP A 93 14.18 -21.73 -22.52
CA ASP A 93 15.05 -20.79 -23.25
C ASP A 93 14.31 -19.90 -24.28
N GLY A 94 13.28 -20.43 -24.97
CA GLY A 94 12.53 -19.69 -26.00
C GLY A 94 11.53 -18.64 -25.49
N PHE A 95 11.36 -18.50 -24.17
CA PHE A 95 10.55 -17.47 -23.51
C PHE A 95 11.42 -16.51 -22.68
N GLU A 96 12.75 -16.57 -22.82
CA GLU A 96 13.68 -15.69 -22.11
C GLU A 96 13.96 -14.38 -22.89
N GLU A 97 13.95 -14.43 -24.22
CA GLU A 97 14.39 -13.32 -25.10
C GLU A 97 13.60 -12.01 -24.95
N ASN A 98 12.35 -12.07 -24.46
CA ASN A 98 11.48 -10.89 -24.34
C ASN A 98 11.11 -10.51 -22.90
N GLY A 99 11.81 -11.05 -21.88
CA GLY A 99 11.38 -10.87 -20.48
C GLY A 99 10.03 -11.53 -20.19
N THR A 100 9.66 -12.53 -21.00
CA THR A 100 8.34 -13.16 -21.03
C THR A 100 8.13 -14.19 -19.91
N PHE A 101 9.09 -14.44 -19.03
CA PHE A 101 8.83 -15.19 -17.80
C PHE A 101 8.37 -14.28 -16.68
N ARG A 102 7.16 -14.54 -16.21
CA ARG A 102 6.60 -13.93 -15.00
C ARG A 102 6.74 -14.93 -13.87
N ASN A 103 7.61 -14.64 -12.90
CA ASN A 103 7.61 -15.40 -11.66
C ASN A 103 6.32 -15.08 -10.91
N VAL A 104 5.51 -16.10 -10.62
CA VAL A 104 4.38 -15.98 -9.70
C VAL A 104 4.76 -16.71 -8.43
N TYR A 105 4.66 -16.00 -7.32
CA TYR A 105 4.83 -16.58 -6.00
C TYR A 105 3.59 -17.38 -5.67
N ILE A 106 3.75 -18.69 -5.54
CA ILE A 106 2.64 -19.59 -5.22
C ILE A 106 2.41 -19.65 -3.71
N GLY A 107 3.48 -19.53 -2.92
CA GLY A 107 3.42 -19.62 -1.48
C GLY A 107 4.56 -20.45 -0.88
N THR A 108 4.47 -20.62 0.43
CA THR A 108 5.34 -21.50 1.21
C THR A 108 4.87 -22.96 1.10
N ASP A 109 5.58 -23.84 1.81
CA ASP A 109 5.22 -25.23 2.04
C ASP A 109 3.79 -25.45 2.62
N VAL A 110 3.13 -24.42 3.13
CA VAL A 110 1.75 -24.52 3.61
C VAL A 110 0.73 -24.65 2.45
N ALA A 111 1.05 -24.18 1.24
CA ALA A 111 0.11 -24.21 0.13
C ALA A 111 -0.09 -25.63 -0.44
N ASN A 112 -1.34 -26.08 -0.61
CA ASN A 112 -1.65 -27.40 -1.19
C ASN A 112 -0.97 -27.64 -2.55
N ILE A 113 -0.92 -26.60 -3.38
CA ILE A 113 -0.25 -26.65 -4.69
C ILE A 113 1.27 -26.78 -4.58
N HIS A 114 1.88 -26.26 -3.50
CA HIS A 114 3.31 -26.44 -3.21
C HIS A 114 3.61 -27.92 -2.93
N GLN A 115 2.76 -28.61 -2.15
CA GLN A 115 2.93 -30.04 -1.86
C GLN A 115 2.78 -30.95 -3.10
N LEU A 116 2.01 -30.52 -4.12
CA LEU A 116 1.89 -31.27 -5.38
C LEU A 116 3.14 -31.17 -6.26
N ILE A 117 3.95 -30.11 -6.09
CA ILE A 117 5.10 -29.80 -6.97
C ILE A 117 6.43 -30.18 -6.32
N ARG A 118 6.49 -30.34 -4.98
CA ARG A 118 7.70 -30.67 -4.21
C ARG A 118 8.47 -31.90 -4.68
N ASP A 119 7.78 -32.94 -5.17
CA ASP A 119 8.43 -34.17 -5.63
C ASP A 119 9.32 -33.95 -6.88
N HIS A 120 9.14 -32.82 -7.56
CA HIS A 120 9.85 -32.46 -8.79
C HIS A 120 10.87 -31.32 -8.63
N GLU A 121 10.97 -30.68 -7.45
CA GLU A 121 11.93 -29.60 -7.19
C GLU A 121 13.10 -30.04 -6.30
N SER A 122 14.26 -29.42 -6.52
CA SER A 122 15.48 -29.66 -5.75
C SER A 122 15.26 -29.45 -4.24
N GLN A 123 15.64 -30.43 -3.43
CA GLN A 123 15.55 -30.39 -1.97
C GLN A 123 16.23 -29.14 -1.39
N GLY A 124 15.47 -28.29 -0.68
CA GLY A 124 16.01 -27.18 0.11
C GLY A 124 15.31 -25.82 -0.04
N ASN A 125 14.41 -25.66 -1.02
CA ASN A 125 13.69 -24.40 -1.21
C ASN A 125 12.33 -24.43 -0.47
N HIS A 126 12.13 -23.55 0.52
CA HIS A 126 10.90 -23.51 1.34
C HIS A 126 9.74 -22.74 0.69
N TYR A 127 9.96 -22.18 -0.50
CA TYR A 127 8.99 -21.37 -1.22
C TYR A 127 8.99 -21.72 -2.71
N LEU A 128 7.78 -21.71 -3.29
CA LEU A 128 7.57 -22.12 -4.67
C LEU A 128 7.34 -20.90 -5.57
N TYR A 129 8.15 -20.81 -6.61
CA TYR A 129 7.96 -19.90 -7.72
C TYR A 129 7.58 -20.68 -8.96
N TYR A 130 6.52 -20.26 -9.62
CA TYR A 130 6.18 -20.82 -10.91
C TYR A 130 6.46 -19.82 -12.03
N PRO A 131 7.33 -20.17 -13.00
CA PRO A 131 7.54 -19.37 -14.18
C PRO A 131 6.30 -19.47 -15.08
N ILE A 132 5.43 -18.46 -15.04
CA ILE A 132 4.31 -18.36 -15.99
C ILE A 132 4.81 -17.55 -17.19
N PRO A 133 4.82 -18.09 -18.40
CA PRO A 133 5.08 -17.27 -19.58
C PRO A 133 4.02 -16.17 -19.69
N ALA A 134 4.36 -15.05 -20.32
CA ALA A 134 3.43 -13.96 -20.60
C ALA A 134 2.40 -14.44 -21.64
N ILE A 135 1.41 -15.18 -21.18
CA ILE A 135 0.33 -15.76 -21.99
C ILE A 135 -0.59 -14.65 -22.55
N SER A 136 -0.59 -13.46 -21.93
CA SER A 136 -1.32 -12.29 -22.42
C SER A 136 -0.69 -11.73 -23.68
N GLU A 137 -1.51 -11.38 -24.66
CA GLU A 137 -1.10 -10.61 -25.83
C GLU A 137 -0.55 -9.24 -25.40
N THR A 138 0.34 -8.67 -26.22
CA THR A 138 0.82 -7.31 -26.01
C THR A 138 -0.33 -6.33 -26.23
N LEU A 139 -0.72 -5.61 -25.17
CA LEU A 139 -1.78 -4.62 -25.26
C LEU A 139 -1.34 -3.45 -26.16
N PRO A 140 -2.25 -2.88 -26.96
CA PRO A 140 -1.98 -1.61 -27.63
C PRO A 140 -1.70 -0.53 -26.58
N TRP A 141 -0.82 0.42 -26.90
CA TRP A 141 -0.49 1.50 -25.95
C TRP A 141 -1.72 2.30 -25.51
N LYS A 142 -2.65 2.57 -26.43
CA LYS A 142 -3.96 3.18 -26.11
C LYS A 142 -4.99 2.11 -25.79
N ALA A 143 -5.73 2.32 -24.71
CA ALA A 143 -6.92 1.53 -24.41
C ALA A 143 -7.93 1.64 -25.56
N ARG A 144 -8.55 0.52 -25.92
CA ARG A 144 -9.60 0.46 -26.94
C ARG A 144 -10.92 0.05 -26.28
N PRO A 145 -12.05 0.60 -26.72
CA PRO A 145 -13.35 0.13 -26.28
C PRO A 145 -13.61 -1.28 -26.82
N GLU A 146 -13.24 -2.31 -26.05
CA GLU A 146 -13.60 -3.70 -26.34
C GLU A 146 -15.04 -4.03 -25.88
N PRO A 147 -15.77 -4.85 -26.65
CA PRO A 147 -17.17 -5.18 -26.37
C PRO A 147 -17.40 -6.04 -25.12
N THR A 148 -16.37 -6.70 -24.57
CA THR A 148 -16.52 -7.72 -23.52
C THR A 148 -16.05 -7.30 -22.12
N GLY A 149 -15.24 -6.24 -21.98
CA GLY A 149 -14.63 -5.86 -20.68
C GLY A 149 -15.05 -4.49 -20.12
N HIS A 150 -15.54 -3.57 -20.95
CA HIS A 150 -15.73 -2.15 -20.57
C HIS A 150 -17.20 -1.71 -20.58
N ARG A 151 -18.15 -2.60 -20.26
CA ARG A 151 -19.60 -2.34 -20.36
C ARG A 151 -20.11 -1.16 -19.52
N TYR A 152 -19.29 -0.58 -18.64
CA TYR A 152 -19.67 0.50 -17.73
C TYR A 152 -19.03 1.86 -18.05
N LEU A 153 -18.07 1.95 -18.99
CA LEU A 153 -17.39 3.21 -19.31
C LEU A 153 -17.71 3.68 -20.72
N SER A 154 -17.94 5.00 -20.87
CA SER A 154 -18.15 5.61 -22.19
C SER A 154 -16.87 5.57 -23.03
N VAL A 155 -17.03 5.53 -24.35
CA VAL A 155 -15.90 5.61 -25.32
C VAL A 155 -15.07 6.87 -25.10
N GLU A 156 -15.72 7.99 -24.76
CA GLU A 156 -15.06 9.25 -24.43
C GLU A 156 -14.18 9.12 -23.19
N SER A 157 -14.66 8.44 -22.14
CA SER A 157 -13.88 8.21 -20.92
C SER A 157 -12.64 7.36 -21.19
N ILE A 158 -12.76 6.33 -22.03
CA ILE A 158 -11.63 5.48 -22.43
C ILE A 158 -10.62 6.29 -23.25
N ASN A 159 -11.08 7.07 -24.23
CA ASN A 159 -10.20 7.90 -25.05
C ASN A 159 -9.46 8.96 -24.21
N ASP A 160 -10.14 9.53 -23.21
CA ASP A 160 -9.56 10.52 -22.31
C ASP A 160 -8.40 9.97 -21.47
N THR A 161 -8.33 8.66 -21.20
CA THR A 161 -7.18 8.05 -20.50
C THR A 161 -5.84 8.25 -21.22
N SER A 162 -5.88 8.53 -22.53
CA SER A 162 -4.69 8.81 -23.36
C SER A 162 -4.47 10.31 -23.63
N SER A 163 -5.20 11.17 -22.95
CA SER A 163 -5.04 12.63 -23.01
C SER A 163 -3.99 13.12 -22.01
N PHE A 164 -3.22 14.13 -22.39
CA PHE A 164 -2.13 14.70 -21.58
C PHE A 164 -2.14 16.22 -21.62
N PRO A 165 -1.52 16.88 -20.62
CA PRO A 165 -1.15 18.29 -20.74
C PRO A 165 -0.31 18.54 -21.99
N VAL A 166 -0.30 19.80 -22.46
CA VAL A 166 0.57 20.23 -23.57
C VAL A 166 2.03 19.90 -23.26
N ARG A 167 2.81 19.57 -24.29
CA ARG A 167 4.17 19.03 -24.15
C ARG A 167 5.08 19.83 -23.20
N PRO A 168 5.13 21.18 -23.22
CA PRO A 168 5.96 21.93 -22.27
C PRO A 168 5.60 21.69 -20.80
N ILE A 169 4.29 21.60 -20.48
CA ILE A 169 3.83 21.30 -19.13
C ILE A 169 4.18 19.84 -18.78
N ARG A 170 3.94 18.93 -19.72
CA ARG A 170 4.22 17.50 -19.54
C ARG A 170 5.71 17.25 -19.27
N ASP A 171 6.60 17.88 -20.03
CA ASP A 171 8.05 17.80 -19.87
C ASP A 171 8.47 18.36 -18.50
N ALA A 172 7.93 19.52 -18.10
CA ALA A 172 8.20 20.11 -16.79
C ALA A 172 7.72 19.22 -15.61
N LEU A 173 6.60 18.52 -15.77
CA LEU A 173 6.11 17.57 -14.76
C LEU A 173 7.00 16.32 -14.69
N VAL A 174 7.47 15.80 -15.82
CA VAL A 174 8.45 14.70 -15.84
C VAL A 174 9.73 15.12 -15.12
N GLU A 175 10.25 16.32 -15.37
CA GLU A 175 11.41 16.85 -14.64
C GLU A 175 11.11 17.04 -13.15
N THR A 176 9.92 17.50 -12.78
CA THR A 176 9.53 17.64 -11.38
C THR A 176 9.53 16.27 -10.67
N TYR A 177 9.06 15.21 -11.33
CA TYR A 177 9.10 13.86 -10.77
C TYR A 177 10.54 13.40 -10.50
N PHE A 178 11.41 13.46 -11.50
CA PHE A 178 12.77 12.95 -11.37
C PHE A 178 13.67 13.78 -10.45
N ASN A 179 13.44 15.09 -10.34
CA ASN A 179 14.25 15.96 -9.49
C ASN A 179 13.75 16.05 -8.04
N ASP A 180 12.43 15.95 -7.81
CA ASP A 180 11.84 16.24 -6.49
C ASP A 180 11.24 15.00 -5.80
N ILE A 181 10.89 13.91 -6.51
CA ILE A 181 10.27 12.70 -5.93
C ILE A 181 11.20 11.48 -6.03
N HIS A 182 11.66 11.17 -7.24
CA HIS A 182 12.50 10.01 -7.54
C HIS A 182 13.72 9.87 -6.61
N PRO A 183 14.44 10.94 -6.20
CA PRO A 183 15.65 10.76 -5.40
C PRO A 183 15.43 10.05 -4.07
N GLY A 184 14.26 10.22 -3.45
CA GLY A 184 13.88 9.56 -2.20
C GLY A 184 12.81 8.47 -2.37
N PHE A 185 12.30 8.27 -3.58
CA PHE A 185 11.28 7.28 -3.90
C PHE A 185 11.56 6.61 -5.26
N PRO A 186 12.70 5.90 -5.41
CA PRO A 186 13.24 5.48 -6.70
C PRO A 186 12.59 4.19 -7.22
N ILE A 187 11.29 4.28 -7.52
CA ILE A 187 10.52 3.14 -8.02
C ILE A 187 10.55 3.05 -9.56
N ILE A 188 10.70 4.17 -10.27
CA ILE A 188 10.79 4.16 -11.74
C ILE A 188 12.27 4.14 -12.16
N ASP A 189 12.61 3.34 -13.17
CA ASP A 189 13.95 3.37 -13.77
C ASP A 189 14.09 4.63 -14.65
N GLU A 190 14.98 5.55 -14.26
CA GLU A 190 15.10 6.84 -14.94
C GLU A 190 15.56 6.69 -16.39
N ALA A 191 16.63 5.93 -16.62
CA ALA A 191 17.23 5.75 -17.94
C ALA A 191 16.20 5.18 -18.94
N SER A 192 15.54 4.08 -18.58
CA SER A 192 14.51 3.46 -19.40
C SER A 192 13.30 4.38 -19.60
N PHE A 193 12.85 5.09 -18.56
CA PHE A 193 11.70 5.99 -18.69
C PHE A 193 12.01 7.13 -19.65
N ARG A 194 13.15 7.81 -19.49
CA ARG A 194 13.54 8.96 -20.32
C ARG A 194 13.77 8.54 -21.77
N GLN A 195 14.42 7.39 -22.00
CA GLN A 195 14.61 6.84 -23.33
C GLN A 195 13.26 6.62 -24.03
N ARG A 196 12.31 5.95 -23.36
CA ARG A 196 10.96 5.72 -23.90
C ARG A 196 10.17 7.02 -24.07
N TYR A 197 10.29 7.95 -23.14
CA TYR A 197 9.60 9.24 -23.21
C TYR A 197 10.05 10.09 -24.42
N ALA A 198 11.31 9.95 -24.82
CA ALA A 198 11.85 10.58 -26.02
C ALA A 198 11.42 9.90 -27.33
N ASP A 199 11.00 8.63 -27.29
CA ASP A 199 10.61 7.81 -28.44
C ASP A 199 9.07 7.76 -28.61
N PRO A 200 8.50 8.47 -29.60
CA PRO A 200 7.05 8.42 -29.85
C PRO A 200 6.54 7.06 -30.32
N ALA A 201 7.41 6.19 -30.84
CA ALA A 201 7.04 4.85 -31.30
C ALA A 201 6.99 3.83 -30.15
N ASN A 202 7.73 4.09 -29.06
CA ASN A 202 7.76 3.24 -27.88
C ASN A 202 7.69 4.07 -26.57
N PRO A 203 6.58 4.79 -26.35
CA PRO A 203 6.40 5.62 -25.16
C PRO A 203 6.38 4.79 -23.87
N PRO A 204 6.57 5.42 -22.69
CA PRO A 204 6.39 4.76 -21.41
C PRO A 204 4.99 4.16 -21.30
N PRO A 205 4.81 3.08 -20.50
CA PRO A 205 3.50 2.50 -20.27
C PRO A 205 2.49 3.57 -19.85
N LEU A 206 1.31 3.55 -20.48
CA LEU A 206 0.33 4.65 -20.37
C LEU A 206 -0.07 4.91 -18.90
N LEU A 207 -0.27 3.84 -18.13
CA LEU A 207 -0.58 3.90 -16.71
C LEU A 207 0.54 4.61 -15.91
N ILE A 208 1.80 4.21 -16.15
CA ILE A 208 2.97 4.80 -15.48
C ILE A 208 3.12 6.27 -15.84
N LEU A 209 2.95 6.64 -17.12
CA LEU A 209 3.03 8.03 -17.54
C LEU A 209 1.96 8.90 -16.84
N GLN A 210 0.70 8.44 -16.78
CA GLN A 210 -0.35 9.18 -16.04
C GLN A 210 -0.03 9.29 -14.54
N ALA A 211 0.46 8.22 -13.92
CA ALA A 211 0.81 8.18 -12.50
C ALA A 211 2.00 9.09 -12.14
N VAL A 212 3.03 9.13 -12.99
CA VAL A 212 4.19 10.03 -12.85
C VAL A 212 3.75 11.49 -12.95
N LEU A 213 2.92 11.83 -13.95
CA LEU A 213 2.39 13.18 -14.12
C LEU A 213 1.51 13.59 -12.94
N LEU A 214 0.67 12.69 -12.42
CA LEU A 214 -0.15 12.92 -11.22
C LEU A 214 0.73 13.29 -10.03
N ALA A 215 1.72 12.45 -9.72
CA ALA A 215 2.57 12.63 -8.55
C ALA A 215 3.35 13.95 -8.62
N ALA A 216 3.87 14.30 -9.81
CA ALA A 216 4.53 15.58 -10.06
C ALA A 216 3.57 16.77 -9.95
N ALA A 217 2.36 16.67 -10.51
CA ALA A 217 1.39 17.76 -10.50
C ALA A 217 0.99 18.15 -9.07
N GLY A 218 0.95 17.19 -8.13
CA GLY A 218 0.68 17.45 -6.71
C GLY A 218 1.68 18.36 -6.03
N ILE A 219 2.94 18.40 -6.49
CA ILE A 219 4.01 19.19 -5.87
C ILE A 219 4.57 20.29 -6.79
N SER A 220 4.07 20.41 -8.02
CA SER A 220 4.63 21.36 -8.99
C SER A 220 4.26 22.81 -8.66
N ASP A 221 5.27 23.69 -8.73
CA ASP A 221 5.12 25.15 -8.62
C ASP A 221 4.99 25.83 -10.00
N LEU A 222 4.92 25.06 -11.10
CA LEU A 222 4.70 25.64 -12.42
C LEU A 222 3.39 26.44 -12.41
N PRO A 223 3.38 27.75 -12.74
CA PRO A 223 2.22 28.62 -12.47
C PRO A 223 0.89 28.10 -13.01
N GLN A 224 0.92 27.50 -14.21
CA GLN A 224 -0.26 26.93 -14.87
C GLN A 224 -0.83 25.71 -14.12
N VAL A 225 0.05 24.88 -13.55
CA VAL A 225 -0.33 23.69 -12.76
C VAL A 225 -0.71 24.11 -11.35
N ALA A 226 0.08 24.97 -10.70
CA ALA A 226 -0.18 25.44 -9.35
C ALA A 226 -1.54 26.14 -9.22
N ALA A 227 -1.92 26.97 -10.20
CA ALA A 227 -3.21 27.65 -10.23
C ALA A 227 -4.42 26.71 -10.39
N SER A 228 -4.21 25.50 -10.92
CA SER A 228 -5.26 24.52 -11.22
C SER A 228 -4.97 23.15 -10.62
N ARG A 229 -4.18 23.09 -9.54
CA ARG A 229 -3.58 21.84 -9.03
C ARG A 229 -4.62 20.80 -8.65
N ALA A 230 -5.67 21.20 -7.93
CA ALA A 230 -6.75 20.29 -7.52
C ALA A 230 -7.42 19.63 -8.74
N ILE A 231 -7.78 20.42 -9.75
CA ILE A 231 -8.41 19.93 -10.98
C ILE A 231 -7.44 19.05 -11.78
N THR A 232 -6.20 19.51 -11.96
CA THR A 232 -5.17 18.80 -12.73
C THR A 232 -4.87 17.43 -12.12
N THR A 233 -4.68 17.38 -10.80
CA THR A 233 -4.42 16.11 -10.09
C THR A 233 -5.65 15.20 -10.12
N ALA A 234 -6.86 15.72 -9.93
CA ALA A 234 -8.09 14.92 -10.03
C ALA A 234 -8.27 14.29 -11.42
N ILE A 235 -8.00 15.03 -12.50
CA ILE A 235 -8.07 14.51 -13.88
C ILE A 235 -7.03 13.42 -14.11
N LEU A 236 -5.76 13.66 -13.74
CA LEU A 236 -4.68 12.68 -13.92
C LEU A 236 -4.92 11.43 -13.08
N PHE A 237 -5.44 11.59 -11.85
CA PHE A 237 -5.81 10.49 -10.98
C PHE A 237 -6.93 9.65 -11.59
N ARG A 238 -8.03 10.27 -12.04
CA ARG A 238 -9.14 9.56 -12.70
C ARG A 238 -8.65 8.73 -13.90
N ARG A 239 -7.77 9.30 -14.74
CA ARG A 239 -7.20 8.61 -15.90
C ARG A 239 -6.35 7.41 -15.49
N ALA A 240 -5.44 7.59 -14.54
CA ALA A 240 -4.57 6.51 -14.04
C ALA A 240 -5.39 5.40 -13.34
N LYS A 241 -6.34 5.77 -12.47
CA LYS A 241 -7.26 4.84 -11.81
C LYS A 241 -8.07 4.04 -12.82
N THR A 242 -8.62 4.70 -13.85
CA THR A 242 -9.36 4.02 -14.93
C THR A 242 -8.48 2.97 -15.61
N LEU A 243 -7.25 3.32 -16.00
CA LEU A 243 -6.32 2.36 -16.61
C LEU A 243 -5.99 1.18 -15.70
N PHE A 244 -5.83 1.43 -14.41
CA PHE A 244 -5.58 0.39 -13.39
C PHE A 244 -6.77 -0.57 -13.26
N GLU A 245 -7.99 -0.03 -13.13
CA GLU A 245 -9.24 -0.80 -12.98
C GLU A 245 -9.59 -1.59 -14.25
N LEU A 246 -9.32 -1.00 -15.42
CA LEU A 246 -9.47 -1.67 -16.71
C LEU A 246 -8.43 -2.76 -16.96
N ARG A 247 -7.43 -2.90 -16.07
CA ARG A 247 -6.31 -3.83 -16.22
C ARG A 247 -5.57 -3.59 -17.55
N HIS A 248 -5.51 -2.33 -17.98
CA HIS A 248 -4.79 -1.88 -19.18
C HIS A 248 -3.28 -1.72 -18.89
N GLU A 249 -2.72 -2.70 -18.20
CA GLU A 249 -1.28 -2.88 -17.95
C GLU A 249 -1.06 -4.35 -17.60
N THR A 250 -0.04 -4.97 -18.21
CA THR A 250 0.28 -6.38 -18.01
C THR A 250 1.52 -6.61 -17.17
N ASP A 251 2.42 -5.62 -17.07
CA ASP A 251 3.53 -5.66 -16.14
C ASP A 251 3.04 -5.37 -14.71
N ARG A 252 3.18 -6.36 -13.84
CA ARG A 252 2.70 -6.26 -12.47
C ARG A 252 3.57 -5.36 -11.60
N VAL A 253 4.85 -5.18 -11.93
CA VAL A 253 5.67 -4.19 -11.23
C VAL A 253 5.17 -2.79 -11.55
N ASP A 254 4.81 -2.54 -12.79
CA ASP A 254 4.24 -1.25 -13.18
C ASP A 254 2.89 -1.00 -12.48
N LEU A 255 2.09 -2.03 -12.23
CA LEU A 255 0.91 -1.93 -11.36
C LEU A 255 1.26 -1.57 -9.91
N VAL A 256 2.28 -2.19 -9.31
CA VAL A 256 2.75 -1.85 -7.94
C VAL A 256 3.19 -0.39 -7.91
N GLN A 257 3.98 0.03 -8.89
CA GLN A 257 4.52 1.39 -8.99
C GLN A 257 3.42 2.44 -9.18
N ALA A 258 2.47 2.16 -10.07
CA ALA A 258 1.30 3.02 -10.27
C ALA A 258 0.46 3.14 -9.00
N ALA A 259 0.21 2.04 -8.28
CA ALA A 259 -0.53 2.05 -7.02
C ALA A 259 0.16 2.91 -5.95
N LEU A 260 1.49 2.81 -5.82
CA LEU A 260 2.26 3.68 -4.91
C LEU A 260 2.18 5.17 -5.28
N LEU A 261 2.20 5.50 -6.57
CA LEU A 261 2.07 6.88 -7.03
C LEU A 261 0.64 7.41 -6.86
N LEU A 262 -0.38 6.57 -7.09
CA LEU A 262 -1.79 6.88 -6.84
C LEU A 262 -2.06 7.14 -5.36
N ALA A 263 -1.39 6.41 -4.45
CA ALA A 263 -1.51 6.60 -3.00
C ALA A 263 -1.11 8.00 -2.51
N ARG A 264 -0.37 8.77 -3.32
CA ARG A 264 0.01 10.15 -3.01
C ARG A 264 -1.12 11.16 -3.24
N HIS A 265 -2.22 10.72 -3.86
CA HIS A 265 -3.43 11.51 -4.05
C HIS A 265 -4.59 10.91 -3.23
N THR A 266 -5.53 11.74 -2.80
CA THR A 266 -6.69 11.30 -2.02
C THR A 266 -7.94 11.98 -2.56
N GLU A 267 -8.87 11.21 -3.12
CA GLU A 267 -10.18 11.70 -3.59
C GLU A 267 -11.11 12.03 -2.42
N SER A 268 -11.11 11.16 -1.40
CA SER A 268 -11.88 11.27 -0.17
C SER A 268 -11.10 10.59 0.95
N SER A 269 -10.87 11.31 2.05
CA SER A 269 -10.16 10.79 3.22
C SER A 269 -11.05 9.86 4.06
N ASP A 270 -12.37 10.06 4.04
CA ASP A 270 -13.36 9.24 4.76
C ASP A 270 -13.59 7.89 4.08
N THR A 271 -13.43 7.83 2.76
CA THR A 271 -13.64 6.59 2.01
C THR A 271 -12.40 5.70 2.06
N VAL A 272 -12.44 4.70 2.96
CA VAL A 272 -11.38 3.70 3.14
C VAL A 272 -10.99 3.00 1.83
N ALA A 273 -11.94 2.85 0.90
CA ALA A 273 -11.74 2.19 -0.40
C ALA A 273 -11.06 3.07 -1.48
N SER A 274 -10.73 4.33 -1.17
CA SER A 274 -10.12 5.25 -2.15
C SER A 274 -8.94 6.07 -1.60
N ASN A 275 -8.59 5.89 -0.32
CA ASN A 275 -7.51 6.63 0.31
C ASN A 275 -6.13 5.93 0.16
N ALA A 276 -5.07 6.53 0.70
CA ALA A 276 -3.70 6.02 0.57
C ALA A 276 -3.55 4.56 1.05
N TYR A 277 -4.26 4.16 2.12
CA TYR A 277 -4.25 2.79 2.63
C TYR A 277 -4.78 1.77 1.61
N TYR A 278 -5.82 2.12 0.84
CA TYR A 278 -6.32 1.24 -0.22
C TYR A 278 -5.28 1.03 -1.31
N TRP A 279 -4.67 2.11 -1.81
CA TRP A 279 -3.69 2.04 -2.89
C TRP A 279 -2.41 1.32 -2.48
N VAL A 280 -1.87 1.62 -1.29
CA VAL A 280 -0.72 0.89 -0.74
C VAL A 280 -1.08 -0.58 -0.48
N GLY A 281 -2.28 -0.88 0.02
CA GLY A 281 -2.75 -2.26 0.17
C GLY A 281 -2.82 -3.02 -1.15
N ASN A 282 -3.22 -2.37 -2.25
CA ASN A 282 -3.14 -2.96 -3.58
C ASN A 282 -1.68 -3.22 -4.00
N ALA A 283 -0.78 -2.25 -3.76
CA ALA A 283 0.64 -2.42 -4.03
C ALA A 283 1.25 -3.61 -3.26
N VAL A 284 0.94 -3.75 -1.97
CA VAL A 284 1.37 -4.88 -1.11
C VAL A 284 0.87 -6.21 -1.66
N ARG A 285 -0.43 -6.33 -1.98
CA ARG A 285 -1.02 -7.57 -2.50
C ARG A 285 -0.42 -8.00 -3.83
N ILE A 286 -0.20 -7.04 -4.74
CA ILE A 286 0.42 -7.33 -6.04
C ILE A 286 1.89 -7.71 -5.83
N ALA A 287 2.63 -7.00 -4.99
CA ALA A 287 4.02 -7.31 -4.66
C ALA A 287 4.18 -8.69 -4.02
N PHE A 288 3.27 -9.10 -3.12
CA PHE A 288 3.22 -10.45 -2.57
C PHE A 288 2.97 -11.50 -3.64
N GLY A 289 1.98 -11.30 -4.53
CA GLY A 289 1.69 -12.24 -5.62
C GLY A 289 2.85 -12.39 -6.63
N MET A 290 3.70 -11.36 -6.76
CA MET A 290 4.93 -11.42 -7.56
C MET A 290 6.12 -12.02 -6.81
N GLY A 291 6.05 -12.13 -5.48
CA GLY A 291 7.17 -12.56 -4.66
C GLY A 291 8.27 -11.51 -4.49
N LEU A 292 7.95 -10.21 -4.55
CA LEU A 292 8.97 -9.15 -4.36
C LEU A 292 9.54 -9.11 -2.94
N HIS A 293 8.79 -9.67 -1.99
CA HIS A 293 9.13 -9.84 -0.58
C HIS A 293 10.10 -11.00 -0.30
N ARG A 294 10.53 -11.70 -1.35
CA ARG A 294 11.36 -12.90 -1.25
C ARG A 294 12.66 -12.73 -2.03
N ILE A 295 13.74 -13.28 -1.51
CA ILE A 295 14.97 -13.50 -2.25
C ILE A 295 14.67 -14.51 -3.36
N PRO A 296 14.94 -14.16 -4.63
CA PRO A 296 14.75 -15.09 -5.74
C PRO A 296 15.57 -16.36 -5.48
N ALA A 297 14.92 -17.51 -5.31
CA ALA A 297 15.62 -18.78 -5.22
C ALA A 297 15.95 -19.25 -6.63
N LEU A 298 17.13 -18.92 -7.15
CA LEU A 298 17.62 -19.54 -8.38
C LEU A 298 19.15 -19.68 -8.35
N PRO A 299 19.69 -20.91 -8.35
CA PRO A 299 21.14 -21.16 -8.48
C PRO A 299 21.71 -20.83 -9.88
N TYR A 300 20.88 -20.42 -10.84
CA TYR A 300 21.28 -19.99 -12.19
C TYR A 300 20.47 -18.75 -12.58
N VAL A 301 21.01 -17.56 -12.30
CA VAL A 301 20.40 -16.28 -12.66
C VAL A 301 21.21 -15.67 -13.82
N PRO A 302 20.66 -15.61 -15.04
CA PRO A 302 21.28 -14.86 -16.14
C PRO A 302 21.47 -13.38 -15.73
N PRO A 303 22.51 -12.68 -16.22
CA PRO A 303 22.78 -11.28 -15.86
C PRO A 303 21.58 -10.33 -16.02
N THR A 304 20.69 -10.59 -16.97
CA THR A 304 19.45 -9.82 -17.18
C THR A 304 18.52 -9.86 -15.97
N ARG A 305 18.46 -10.96 -15.22
CA ARG A 305 17.61 -11.10 -14.03
C ARG A 305 18.13 -10.33 -12.81
N ILE A 306 19.43 -10.02 -12.74
CA ILE A 306 19.99 -9.22 -11.63
C ILE A 306 19.48 -7.78 -11.70
N ARG A 307 19.40 -7.20 -12.91
CA ARG A 307 18.87 -5.85 -13.16
C ARG A 307 17.42 -5.73 -12.70
N PHE A 308 16.59 -6.72 -13.04
CA PHE A 308 15.20 -6.77 -12.57
C PHE A 308 15.11 -6.91 -11.05
N TYR A 309 15.97 -7.72 -10.43
CA TYR A 309 16.00 -7.86 -8.98
C TYR A 309 16.30 -6.53 -8.26
N ARG A 310 17.24 -5.71 -8.76
CA ARG A 310 17.50 -4.36 -8.23
C ARG A 310 16.24 -3.49 -8.25
N LYS A 311 15.53 -3.43 -9.38
CA LYS A 311 14.23 -2.72 -9.53
C LYS A 311 13.20 -3.24 -8.52
N TYR A 312 13.11 -4.56 -8.36
CA TYR A 312 12.14 -5.21 -7.48
C TYR A 312 12.43 -4.93 -6.01
N LYS A 313 13.69 -5.01 -5.61
CA LYS A 313 14.15 -4.74 -4.25
C LYS A 313 13.95 -3.27 -3.86
N LYS A 314 14.28 -2.32 -4.74
CA LYS A 314 13.97 -0.89 -4.54
C LYS A 314 12.45 -0.68 -4.36
N THR A 315 11.66 -1.26 -5.27
CA THR A 315 10.19 -1.16 -5.22
C THR A 315 9.63 -1.77 -3.93
N TRP A 316 10.12 -2.94 -3.51
CA TRP A 316 9.70 -3.62 -2.28
C TRP A 316 9.93 -2.75 -1.04
N TRP A 317 11.13 -2.18 -0.90
CA TRP A 317 11.42 -1.31 0.25
C TRP A 317 10.53 -0.06 0.28
N MET A 318 10.16 0.50 -0.87
CA MET A 318 9.22 1.63 -0.94
C MET A 318 7.78 1.22 -0.62
N VAL A 319 7.36 -0.01 -1.00
CA VAL A 319 6.07 -0.60 -0.57
C VAL A 319 6.04 -0.75 0.95
N LEU A 320 7.06 -1.39 1.52
CA LEU A 320 7.14 -1.67 2.95
C LEU A 320 7.16 -0.38 3.79
N TYR A 321 7.95 0.60 3.38
CA TYR A 321 8.00 1.91 4.01
C TYR A 321 6.64 2.61 3.99
N SER A 322 5.99 2.64 2.83
CA SER A 322 4.69 3.30 2.67
C SER A 322 3.61 2.64 3.54
N GLU A 323 3.59 1.31 3.60
CA GLU A 323 2.67 0.53 4.44
C GLU A 323 2.93 0.75 5.94
N ALA A 324 4.19 0.65 6.37
CA ALA A 324 4.55 0.81 7.78
C ALA A 324 4.21 2.23 8.30
N MET A 325 4.48 3.26 7.49
CA MET A 325 4.12 4.64 7.85
C MET A 325 2.59 4.81 7.93
N LEU A 326 1.83 4.32 6.94
CA LEU A 326 0.37 4.42 6.97
C LEU A 326 -0.26 3.64 8.13
N ALA A 327 0.32 2.49 8.52
CA ALA A 327 -0.10 1.73 9.68
C ALA A 327 0.14 2.50 10.98
N LEU A 328 1.29 3.16 11.12
CA LEU A 328 1.58 4.07 12.24
C LEU A 328 0.62 5.27 12.29
N GLU A 329 0.19 5.79 11.13
CA GLU A 329 -0.75 6.91 11.04
C GLU A 329 -2.13 6.58 11.56
N HIS A 330 -2.72 5.52 10.98
CA HIS A 330 -4.12 5.19 11.19
C HIS A 330 -4.33 4.25 12.37
N GLY A 331 -3.25 3.73 12.98
CA GLY A 331 -3.30 2.66 13.98
C GLY A 331 -3.87 1.35 13.41
N ARG A 332 -3.83 1.17 12.09
CA ARG A 332 -4.33 -0.03 11.41
C ARG A 332 -3.29 -1.14 11.49
N PRO A 333 -3.70 -2.43 11.46
CA PRO A 333 -2.75 -3.52 11.35
C PRO A 333 -1.92 -3.38 10.07
N CYS A 334 -0.60 -3.42 10.21
CA CYS A 334 0.31 -3.48 9.08
C CYS A 334 0.09 -4.79 8.31
N MET A 335 -0.04 -4.71 6.99
CA MET A 335 -0.23 -5.89 6.14
C MET A 335 1.03 -6.77 6.04
N VAL A 336 2.19 -6.23 6.41
CA VAL A 336 3.48 -6.92 6.34
C VAL A 336 4.11 -6.99 7.72
N ARG A 337 4.52 -8.19 8.14
CA ARG A 337 5.30 -8.41 9.36
C ARG A 337 6.76 -8.66 9.02
N ALA A 338 7.65 -8.48 9.99
CA ALA A 338 9.08 -8.76 9.83
C ALA A 338 9.34 -10.23 9.44
N GLU A 339 8.47 -11.16 9.84
CA GLU A 339 8.59 -12.58 9.51
C GLU A 339 8.15 -12.92 8.07
N ASP A 340 7.44 -12.01 7.41
CA ASP A 340 6.81 -12.30 6.12
C ASP A 340 7.79 -12.15 4.95
N PHE A 341 8.94 -11.49 5.12
CA PHE A 341 9.90 -11.20 4.05
C PHE A 341 11.34 -11.56 4.43
N ASP A 342 12.18 -11.82 3.43
CA ASP A 342 13.60 -12.16 3.61
C ASP A 342 14.54 -11.31 2.71
N VAL A 343 14.00 -10.29 2.04
CA VAL A 343 14.77 -9.34 1.21
C VAL A 343 15.81 -8.60 2.06
N GLY A 344 17.08 -8.67 1.64
CA GLY A 344 18.16 -7.95 2.32
C GLY A 344 18.07 -6.42 2.22
N LEU A 345 18.86 -5.73 3.03
CA LEU A 345 18.98 -4.26 3.00
C LEU A 345 19.46 -3.77 1.62
N LEU A 346 19.12 -2.53 1.27
CA LEU A 346 19.61 -1.89 0.04
C LEU A 346 21.14 -1.72 0.08
N THR A 347 21.77 -2.03 -1.04
CA THR A 347 23.21 -1.95 -1.30
C THR A 347 23.48 -1.00 -2.47
N GLU A 348 24.73 -0.59 -2.67
CA GLU A 348 25.11 0.30 -3.78
C GLU A 348 24.71 -0.25 -5.16
N ASP A 349 24.80 -1.57 -5.36
CA ASP A 349 24.42 -2.23 -6.61
C ASP A 349 22.93 -2.07 -6.93
N ASP A 350 22.06 -1.96 -5.91
CA ASP A 350 20.61 -1.84 -6.09
C ASP A 350 20.20 -0.51 -6.73
N PHE A 351 21.08 0.50 -6.71
CA PHE A 351 20.82 1.83 -7.24
C PHE A 351 21.21 2.02 -8.70
N LEU A 352 21.75 0.99 -9.36
CA LEU A 352 21.98 1.02 -10.80
C LEU A 352 20.66 0.94 -11.59
N ASN A 353 20.67 1.54 -12.78
CA ASN A 353 19.59 1.43 -13.75
C ASN A 353 19.58 0.04 -14.42
N MET A 354 18.51 -0.26 -15.17
CA MET A 354 18.34 -1.49 -15.93
C MET A 354 19.39 -1.70 -17.04
N ASP A 355 20.07 -0.64 -17.47
CA ASP A 355 21.17 -0.66 -18.42
C ASP A 355 22.56 -0.69 -17.74
N ASP A 356 22.60 -0.89 -16.41
CA ASP A 356 23.79 -0.83 -15.55
C ASP A 356 24.43 0.56 -15.44
N SER A 357 23.79 1.62 -15.95
CA SER A 357 24.24 3.00 -15.71
C SER A 357 23.96 3.42 -14.27
N GLU A 358 24.75 4.37 -13.77
CA GLU A 358 24.47 4.99 -12.48
C GLU A 358 23.26 5.92 -12.57
N ASP A 359 22.31 5.74 -11.64
CA ASP A 359 21.29 6.73 -11.39
C ASP A 359 21.84 7.77 -10.40
N HIS A 360 22.23 8.92 -10.95
CA HIS A 360 22.81 10.01 -10.16
C HIS A 360 21.76 10.86 -9.44
N LEU A 361 20.48 10.72 -9.78
CA LEU A 361 19.41 11.44 -9.10
C LEU A 361 19.01 10.74 -7.80
N VAL A 362 19.18 9.43 -7.69
CA VAL A 362 18.85 8.70 -6.46
C VAL A 362 19.74 9.14 -5.30
N ASN A 363 19.12 9.58 -4.20
CA ASN A 363 19.84 9.79 -2.94
C ASN A 363 19.99 8.46 -2.20
N ARG A 364 21.09 7.77 -2.48
CA ARG A 364 21.42 6.44 -1.92
C ARG A 364 21.51 6.45 -0.39
N GLY A 365 22.14 7.50 0.16
CA GLY A 365 22.26 7.69 1.61
C GLY A 365 20.90 7.84 2.30
N PHE A 366 20.01 8.63 1.71
CA PHE A 366 18.63 8.77 2.17
C PHE A 366 17.89 7.43 2.16
N CYS A 367 17.91 6.71 1.03
CA CYS A 367 17.20 5.44 0.88
C CYS A 367 17.72 4.38 1.87
N SER A 368 19.03 4.32 2.11
CA SER A 368 19.63 3.39 3.07
C SER A 368 19.15 3.66 4.50
N VAL A 369 19.17 4.92 4.96
CA VAL A 369 18.70 5.27 6.31
C VAL A 369 17.18 5.12 6.45
N LEU A 370 16.43 5.37 5.37
CA LEU A 370 14.98 5.20 5.35
C LEU A 370 14.57 3.75 5.62
N VAL A 371 15.31 2.80 5.06
CA VAL A 371 15.09 1.36 5.30
C VAL A 371 15.28 1.01 6.78
N ASP A 372 16.31 1.54 7.43
CA ASP A 372 16.55 1.30 8.85
C ASP A 372 15.43 1.90 9.73
N ILE A 373 14.96 3.12 9.40
CA ILE A 373 13.80 3.73 10.08
C ILE A 373 12.54 2.89 9.88
N CYS A 374 12.34 2.32 8.70
CA CYS A 374 11.21 1.46 8.39
C CYS A 374 11.20 0.19 9.25
N LEU A 375 12.37 -0.43 9.48
CA LEU A 375 12.49 -1.58 10.38
C LEU A 375 12.12 -1.22 11.83
N ALA A 376 12.61 -0.07 12.32
CA ALA A 376 12.22 0.43 13.65
C ALA A 376 10.72 0.69 13.75
N ALA A 377 10.10 1.21 12.69
CA ALA A 377 8.66 1.40 12.63
C ALA A 377 7.87 0.07 12.71
N LEU A 378 8.35 -0.99 12.06
CA LEU A 378 7.74 -2.32 12.15
C LEU A 378 7.85 -2.91 13.56
N ASP A 379 9.00 -2.74 14.22
CA ASP A 379 9.16 -3.18 15.61
C ASP A 379 8.26 -2.40 16.57
N VAL A 380 8.09 -1.07 16.36
CA VAL A 380 7.11 -0.27 17.10
C VAL A 380 5.69 -0.80 16.89
N LEU A 381 5.28 -1.09 15.65
CA LEU A 381 3.96 -1.67 15.36
C LEU A 381 3.79 -3.05 16.02
N ARG A 382 4.83 -3.88 16.01
CA ARG A 382 4.84 -5.21 16.66
C ARG A 382 4.70 -5.10 18.18
N LEU A 383 5.42 -4.16 18.81
CA LEU A 383 5.33 -3.90 20.25
C LEU A 383 3.91 -3.51 20.67
N ARG A 384 3.17 -2.83 19.79
CA ARG A 384 1.80 -2.37 20.05
C ARG A 384 0.71 -3.33 19.57
N ALA A 385 1.08 -4.52 19.08
CA ALA A 385 0.12 -5.53 18.69
C ALA A 385 -0.65 -6.05 19.95
N PRO A 386 -1.96 -6.36 19.84
CA PRO A 386 -2.76 -6.84 20.98
C PRO A 386 -2.24 -8.12 21.65
N LYS A 387 -1.48 -8.93 20.91
CA LYS A 387 -0.85 -10.17 21.38
C LYS A 387 0.66 -10.09 21.19
N VAL A 388 1.29 -9.12 21.85
CA VAL A 388 2.75 -9.00 21.87
C VAL A 388 3.36 -10.12 22.71
N CYS A 389 4.43 -10.72 22.18
CA CYS A 389 5.31 -11.62 22.91
C CYS A 389 6.67 -10.93 23.00
N ASP A 390 7.40 -11.10 24.11
CA ASP A 390 8.75 -10.58 24.31
C ASP A 390 8.89 -9.05 24.17
N ALA A 391 7.92 -8.31 24.75
CA ALA A 391 7.87 -6.85 24.66
C ALA A 391 9.17 -6.16 25.10
N GLU A 392 9.85 -6.67 26.14
CA GLU A 392 11.12 -6.13 26.62
C GLU A 392 12.24 -6.25 25.56
N SER A 393 12.33 -7.41 24.89
CA SER A 393 13.31 -7.62 23.83
C SER A 393 13.05 -6.72 22.62
N ILE A 394 11.78 -6.54 22.26
CA ILE A 394 11.39 -5.65 21.16
C ILE A 394 11.70 -4.20 21.51
N MET A 395 11.41 -3.77 22.75
CA MET A 395 11.73 -2.43 23.22
C MET A 395 13.23 -2.13 23.16
N SER A 396 14.07 -3.07 23.62
CA SER A 396 15.53 -2.93 23.49
C SER A 396 16.00 -2.90 22.04
N SER A 397 15.40 -3.70 21.15
CA SER A 397 15.67 -3.65 19.70
C SER A 397 15.37 -2.26 19.12
N ILE A 398 14.20 -1.69 19.45
CA ILE A 398 13.79 -0.36 18.99
C ILE A 398 14.78 0.71 19.47
N GLU A 399 15.13 0.72 20.75
CA GLU A 399 16.10 1.68 21.30
C GLU A 399 17.45 1.60 20.59
N GLN A 400 17.97 0.38 20.38
CA GLN A 400 19.22 0.16 19.67
C GLN A 400 19.16 0.65 18.22
N GLN A 401 18.07 0.33 17.51
CA GLN A 401 17.88 0.75 16.12
C GLN A 401 17.73 2.26 16.00
N LEU A 402 16.91 2.89 16.84
CA LEU A 402 16.74 4.35 16.84
C LEU A 402 18.05 5.07 17.16
N ALA A 403 18.83 4.58 18.13
CA ALA A 403 20.15 5.13 18.44
C ALA A 403 21.13 5.01 17.26
N ALA A 404 21.16 3.85 16.61
CA ALA A 404 22.02 3.63 15.44
C ALA A 404 21.62 4.53 14.25
N VAL A 405 20.32 4.67 14.00
CA VAL A 405 19.78 5.55 12.95
C VAL A 405 20.09 7.02 13.24
N ALA A 406 19.93 7.48 14.48
CA ALA A 406 20.17 8.87 14.86
C ALA A 406 21.61 9.32 14.53
N LEU A 407 22.59 8.42 14.66
CA LEU A 407 24.00 8.70 14.31
C LEU A 407 24.26 8.78 12.80
N ARG A 408 23.38 8.19 11.98
CA ARG A 408 23.50 8.17 10.53
C ARG A 408 22.80 9.34 9.84
N ILE A 409 21.86 10.01 10.52
CA ILE A 409 21.14 11.15 9.96
C ILE A 409 22.09 12.37 9.93
N PRO A 410 22.37 12.95 8.75
CA PRO A 410 23.25 14.11 8.68
C PRO A 410 22.66 15.32 9.42
N PRO A 411 23.47 16.12 10.11
CA PRO A 411 23.01 17.33 10.80
C PRO A 411 22.69 18.48 9.83
N THR A 412 22.99 18.33 8.54
CA THR A 412 22.76 19.34 7.51
C THR A 412 21.28 19.66 7.34
N HIS A 413 20.96 20.87 6.89
CA HIS A 413 19.57 21.29 6.65
C HIS A 413 19.13 21.08 5.21
N ASP A 414 19.81 20.24 4.42
CA ASP A 414 19.33 19.88 3.08
C ASP A 414 17.99 19.13 3.15
N VAL A 415 17.30 19.07 2.00
CA VAL A 415 15.96 18.50 1.88
C VAL A 415 15.88 17.08 2.44
N TRP A 416 16.87 16.25 2.13
CA TRP A 416 16.84 14.82 2.42
C TRP A 416 17.15 14.55 3.89
N SER A 417 18.12 15.26 4.45
CA SER A 417 18.41 15.21 5.89
C SER A 417 17.23 15.72 6.72
N CYS A 418 16.54 16.78 6.27
CA CYS A 418 15.30 17.23 6.91
C CYS A 418 14.20 16.17 6.85
N GLN A 419 13.99 15.52 5.71
CA GLN A 419 12.99 14.45 5.59
C GLN A 419 13.31 13.27 6.52
N LEU A 420 14.56 12.81 6.57
CA LEU A 420 14.96 11.75 7.51
C LEU A 420 14.67 12.14 8.95
N ARG A 421 15.01 13.38 9.36
CA ARG A 421 14.68 13.89 10.70
C ARG A 421 13.19 13.91 10.99
N LEU A 422 12.36 14.30 10.02
CA LEU A 422 10.90 14.30 10.20
C LEU A 422 10.36 12.88 10.41
N ILE A 423 10.80 11.92 9.57
CA ILE A 423 10.33 10.53 9.63
C ILE A 423 10.86 9.85 10.89
N TYR A 424 12.14 10.04 11.23
CA TYR A 424 12.74 9.52 12.46
C TYR A 424 12.02 10.03 13.71
N ASN A 425 11.84 11.35 13.83
CA ASN A 425 11.19 11.93 14.99
C ASN A 425 9.71 11.54 15.10
N LEU A 426 9.03 11.29 13.98
CA LEU A 426 7.69 10.71 13.97
C LEU A 426 7.69 9.31 14.60
N VAL A 427 8.58 8.42 14.18
CA VAL A 427 8.68 7.05 14.74
C VAL A 427 9.05 7.10 16.22
N ALA A 428 10.04 7.90 16.60
CA ALA A 428 10.45 8.11 17.98
C ALA A 428 9.29 8.66 18.84
N LEU A 429 8.58 9.68 18.34
CA LEU A 429 7.44 10.28 19.02
C LEU A 429 6.34 9.25 19.29
N VAL A 430 5.99 8.41 18.30
CA VAL A 430 4.98 7.34 18.48
C VAL A 430 5.45 6.30 19.50
N HIS A 431 6.71 5.89 19.45
CA HIS A 431 7.29 4.95 20.40
C HIS A 431 7.21 5.46 21.84
N TYR A 432 7.80 6.64 22.11
CA TYR A 432 7.90 7.19 23.47
C TYR A 432 6.55 7.62 24.05
N ARG A 433 5.58 8.04 23.23
CA ARG A 433 4.23 8.40 23.72
C ARG A 433 3.51 7.32 24.50
N THR A 434 3.91 6.09 24.26
CA THR A 434 3.30 4.88 24.80
C THR A 434 4.32 4.04 25.58
N SER A 435 5.55 4.55 25.76
CA SER A 435 6.56 3.97 26.65
C SER A 435 6.25 4.32 28.11
N SER A 436 6.63 3.42 29.01
CA SER A 436 6.55 3.64 30.48
C SER A 436 7.85 4.18 31.07
N GLU A 437 8.84 4.52 30.24
CA GLU A 437 10.09 5.12 30.71
C GLU A 437 9.87 6.46 31.42
N VAL A 438 10.70 6.70 32.44
CA VAL A 438 10.69 7.93 33.25
C VAL A 438 10.88 9.19 32.39
N ASN A 439 11.68 9.09 31.33
CA ASN A 439 12.01 10.21 30.44
C ASN A 439 11.16 10.29 29.17
N ALA A 440 10.18 9.39 28.99
CA ALA A 440 9.36 9.31 27.78
C ALA A 440 8.70 10.65 27.41
N VAL A 441 8.16 11.37 28.41
CA VAL A 441 7.54 12.69 28.21
C VAL A 441 8.54 13.70 27.63
N LYS A 442 9.78 13.69 28.14
CA LYS A 442 10.84 14.59 27.68
C LYS A 442 11.22 14.27 26.24
N PHE A 443 11.40 12.99 25.91
CA PHE A 443 11.71 12.57 24.54
C PHE A 443 10.58 12.93 23.56
N CYS A 444 9.32 12.82 23.96
CA CYS A 444 8.20 13.29 23.12
C CYS A 444 8.25 14.80 22.86
N SER A 445 8.56 15.61 23.88
CA SER A 445 8.70 17.07 23.74
C SER A 445 9.87 17.43 22.83
N GLU A 446 11.02 16.76 22.98
CA GLU A 446 12.20 16.95 22.14
C GLU A 446 11.91 16.57 20.68
N ALA A 447 11.34 15.39 20.44
CA ALA A 447 10.99 14.93 19.09
C ALA A 447 9.97 15.88 18.40
N ALA A 448 8.96 16.37 19.14
CA ALA A 448 8.00 17.33 18.59
C ALA A 448 8.63 18.70 18.29
N SER A 449 9.56 19.16 19.14
CA SER A 449 10.32 20.38 18.91
C SER A 449 11.23 20.25 17.69
N ASP A 450 11.91 19.10 17.53
CA ASP A 450 12.78 18.83 16.38
C ASP A 450 11.99 18.77 15.07
N ILE A 451 10.77 18.22 15.09
CA ILE A 451 9.85 18.26 13.95
C ILE A 451 9.52 19.73 13.58
N LEU A 452 9.14 20.55 14.56
CA LEU A 452 8.82 21.97 14.34
C LEU A 452 10.03 22.72 13.73
N THR A 453 11.21 22.62 14.33
CA THR A 453 12.40 23.33 13.85
C THR A 453 12.87 22.82 12.49
N THR A 454 12.66 21.54 12.20
CA THR A 454 12.95 20.97 10.87
C THR A 454 12.01 21.57 9.82
N PHE A 455 10.71 21.68 10.10
CA PHE A 455 9.78 22.36 9.20
C PHE A 455 10.12 23.83 8.98
N GLU A 456 10.49 24.56 10.03
CA GLU A 456 10.94 25.96 9.91
C GLU A 456 12.20 26.09 9.04
N SER A 457 13.13 25.13 9.15
CA SER A 457 14.32 25.07 8.30
C SER A 457 13.95 24.83 6.83
N MET A 458 12.98 23.95 6.56
CA MET A 458 12.49 23.68 5.20
C MET A 458 11.72 24.87 4.62
N LEU A 459 10.97 25.62 5.44
CA LEU A 459 10.35 26.88 5.04
C LEU A 459 11.40 27.93 4.66
N ALA A 460 12.42 28.11 5.50
CA ALA A 460 13.49 29.07 5.26
C ALA A 460 14.25 28.81 3.94
N GLN A 461 14.34 27.54 3.52
CA GLN A 461 14.99 27.14 2.27
C GLN A 461 14.04 27.00 1.08
N ASN A 462 12.74 27.21 1.27
CA ASN A 462 11.71 27.00 0.25
C ASN A 462 11.72 25.58 -0.36
N THR A 463 11.94 24.57 0.49
CA THR A 463 12.00 23.15 0.08
C THR A 463 10.80 22.34 0.57
N ILE A 464 9.85 23.00 1.23
CA ILE A 464 8.72 22.36 1.91
C ILE A 464 7.81 21.56 0.97
N ARG A 465 7.68 21.96 -0.31
CA ARG A 465 6.90 21.20 -1.30
C ARG A 465 7.44 19.80 -1.57
N LYS A 466 8.75 19.58 -1.33
CA LYS A 466 9.42 18.31 -1.60
C LYS A 466 9.18 17.28 -0.51
N CYS A 467 8.48 17.64 0.57
CA CYS A 467 8.17 16.74 1.69
C CYS A 467 7.56 15.41 1.24
N HIS A 468 7.93 14.33 1.93
CA HIS A 468 7.25 13.06 1.80
C HIS A 468 5.82 13.15 2.38
N PRO A 469 4.82 12.39 1.87
CA PRO A 469 3.50 12.30 2.51
C PRO A 469 3.54 12.02 4.02
N SER A 470 4.50 11.22 4.49
CA SER A 470 4.70 10.94 5.93
C SER A 470 5.08 12.17 6.77
N SER A 471 5.58 13.25 6.15
CA SER A 471 5.82 14.52 6.83
C SER A 471 4.49 15.12 7.34
N THR A 472 3.38 14.89 6.64
CA THR A 472 2.05 15.35 7.10
C THR A 472 1.68 14.71 8.45
N MET A 473 2.05 13.45 8.64
CA MET A 473 1.89 12.73 9.90
C MET A 473 2.79 13.28 11.00
N ALA A 474 4.06 13.61 10.67
CA ALA A 474 4.98 14.21 11.63
C ALA A 474 4.43 15.55 12.15
N LEU A 475 3.90 16.37 11.24
CA LEU A 475 3.28 17.66 11.57
C LEU A 475 2.08 17.49 12.52
N MET A 476 1.14 16.60 12.17
CA MET A 476 -0.02 16.29 13.02
C MET A 476 0.42 15.71 14.38
N GLY A 477 1.43 14.83 14.36
CA GLY A 477 2.09 14.30 15.53
C GLY A 477 2.58 15.41 16.46
N ALA A 478 3.41 16.33 15.97
CA ALA A 478 3.91 17.45 16.77
C ALA A 478 2.78 18.33 17.32
N ALA A 479 1.76 18.64 16.51
CA ALA A 479 0.62 19.46 16.95
C ALA A 479 -0.15 18.82 18.11
N ILE A 480 -0.42 17.51 18.02
CA ILE A 480 -1.06 16.75 19.11
C ILE A 480 -0.17 16.75 20.36
N GLN A 481 1.15 16.65 20.20
CA GLN A 481 2.08 16.64 21.33
C GLN A 481 2.03 17.97 22.08
N PHE A 482 2.19 19.10 21.38
CA PHE A 482 2.14 20.42 22.01
C PHE A 482 0.79 20.70 22.65
N ALA A 483 -0.32 20.29 22.02
CA ALA A 483 -1.64 20.42 22.61
C ALA A 483 -1.80 19.63 23.93
N ARG A 484 -1.23 18.41 24.01
CA ARG A 484 -1.20 17.61 25.25
C ARG A 484 -0.34 18.27 26.32
N GLU A 485 0.80 18.84 25.94
CA GLU A 485 1.69 19.55 26.86
C GLU A 485 1.03 20.79 27.46
N VAL A 486 0.34 21.60 26.64
CA VAL A 486 -0.44 22.75 27.16
C VAL A 486 -1.43 22.30 28.22
N ARG A 487 -2.24 21.27 27.93
CA ARG A 487 -3.26 20.78 28.87
C ARG A 487 -2.64 20.25 30.16
N SER A 488 -1.61 19.41 30.05
CA SER A 488 -0.93 18.82 31.21
C SER A 488 -0.26 19.88 32.08
N LYS A 489 0.44 20.84 31.47
CA LYS A 489 1.15 21.90 32.20
C LYS A 489 0.20 22.92 32.83
N ALA A 490 -0.88 23.28 32.14
CA ALA A 490 -1.94 24.13 32.69
C ALA A 490 -2.60 23.48 33.92
N ALA A 491 -2.96 22.20 33.84
CA ALA A 491 -3.52 21.44 34.95
C ALA A 491 -2.56 21.33 36.15
N SER A 492 -1.25 21.25 35.89
CA SER A 492 -0.22 21.24 36.95
C SER A 492 0.07 22.62 37.58
N GLY A 493 -0.59 23.69 37.12
CA GLY A 493 -0.34 25.07 37.57
C GLY A 493 0.93 25.73 37.00
N SER A 494 1.65 25.05 36.09
CA SER A 494 2.85 25.60 35.44
C SER A 494 2.47 26.42 34.20
N ILE A 495 1.90 27.61 34.43
CA ILE A 495 1.33 28.45 33.37
C ILE A 495 2.38 28.88 32.33
N VAL A 496 3.61 29.20 32.75
CA VAL A 496 4.68 29.66 31.84
C VAL A 496 5.06 28.57 30.83
N THR A 497 5.18 27.33 31.27
CA THR A 497 5.51 26.21 30.38
C THR A 497 4.34 25.85 29.46
N ALA A 498 3.09 26.00 29.93
CA ALA A 498 1.90 25.88 29.09
C ALA A 498 1.87 26.97 27.98
N ILE A 499 2.22 28.22 28.31
CA ILE A 499 2.33 29.30 27.31
C ILE A 499 3.42 28.99 26.27
N SER A 500 4.56 28.44 26.71
CA SER A 500 5.65 28.05 25.79
C SER A 500 5.20 26.97 24.80
N ALA A 501 4.55 25.90 25.28
CA ALA A 501 4.00 24.84 24.44
C ALA A 501 2.92 25.36 23.48
N HIS A 502 2.07 26.29 23.93
CA HIS A 502 1.10 26.96 23.09
C HIS A 502 1.77 27.81 21.99
N GLY A 503 2.88 28.48 22.30
CA GLY A 503 3.70 29.19 21.33
C GLY A 503 4.29 28.26 20.26
N GLN A 504 4.77 27.08 20.64
CA GLN A 504 5.25 26.06 19.70
C GLN A 504 4.12 25.55 18.78
N LEU A 505 2.92 25.32 19.33
CA LEU A 505 1.75 24.94 18.54
C LEU A 505 1.36 26.03 17.52
N LYS A 506 1.40 27.31 17.90
CA LYS A 506 1.15 28.42 16.97
C LYS A 506 2.21 28.50 15.86
N ARG A 507 3.47 28.20 16.16
CA ARG A 507 4.54 28.18 15.15
C ARG A 507 4.34 27.09 14.08
N LEU A 508 3.69 25.97 14.42
CA LEU A 508 3.34 24.92 13.44
C LEU A 508 2.32 25.36 12.38
N LEU A 509 1.56 26.44 12.63
CA LEU A 509 0.56 26.92 11.66
C LEU A 509 1.19 27.39 10.35
N ALA A 510 2.38 28.01 10.40
CA ALA A 510 3.06 28.47 9.20
C ALA A 510 3.45 27.29 8.28
N PRO A 511 4.16 26.24 8.76
CA PRO A 511 4.38 25.03 7.97
C PRO A 511 3.10 24.38 7.47
N ALA A 512 2.05 24.27 8.31
CA ALA A 512 0.79 23.66 7.93
C ALA A 512 0.11 24.39 6.77
N ASN A 513 0.05 25.72 6.84
CA ASN A 513 -0.56 26.56 5.80
C ASN A 513 0.24 26.56 4.50
N THR A 514 1.57 26.46 4.55
CA THR A 514 2.39 26.39 3.33
C THR A 514 2.32 25.00 2.68
N LEU A 515 2.10 23.94 3.47
CA LEU A 515 1.98 22.59 2.94
C LEU A 515 0.57 22.24 2.42
N SER A 516 -0.49 22.87 2.95
CA SER A 516 -1.88 22.55 2.57
C SER A 516 -2.18 22.57 1.07
N PRO A 517 -1.57 23.45 0.24
CA PRO A 517 -1.83 23.43 -1.20
C PRO A 517 -1.28 22.20 -1.91
N TYR A 518 -0.34 21.46 -1.30
CA TYR A 518 0.34 20.32 -1.91
C TYR A 518 -0.26 18.98 -1.48
N PHE A 519 -0.90 18.92 -0.31
CA PHE A 519 -1.48 17.70 0.26
C PHE A 519 -2.89 17.97 0.74
N ALA A 520 -3.88 17.33 0.12
CA ALA A 520 -5.30 17.59 0.39
C ALA A 520 -5.69 17.34 1.88
N ASN A 521 -5.09 16.35 2.53
CA ASN A 521 -5.34 16.05 3.95
C ASN A 521 -4.83 17.15 4.90
N LEU A 522 -3.92 18.02 4.47
CA LEU A 522 -3.32 19.03 5.34
C LEU A 522 -4.18 20.27 5.57
N GLU A 523 -5.19 20.52 4.74
CA GLU A 523 -6.17 21.56 5.05
C GLU A 523 -6.88 21.24 6.38
N ALA A 524 -7.30 19.97 6.54
CA ALA A 524 -7.88 19.49 7.79
C ALA A 524 -6.87 19.56 8.96
N VAL A 525 -5.61 19.19 8.73
CA VAL A 525 -4.55 19.29 9.76
C VAL A 525 -4.29 20.74 10.16
N SER A 526 -4.30 21.70 9.22
CA SER A 526 -4.13 23.11 9.55
C SER A 526 -5.30 23.64 10.38
N THR A 527 -6.53 23.30 10.00
CA THR A 527 -7.74 23.63 10.79
C THR A 527 -7.68 23.01 12.19
N LEU A 528 -7.22 21.75 12.30
CA LEU A 528 -7.00 21.09 13.59
C LEU A 528 -5.98 21.85 14.43
N CYS A 529 -4.81 22.18 13.87
CA CYS A 529 -3.76 22.92 14.55
C CYS A 529 -4.28 24.26 15.07
N ASN A 530 -5.06 24.99 14.26
CA ASN A 530 -5.65 26.26 14.65
C ASN A 530 -6.68 26.08 15.78
N SER A 531 -7.58 25.11 15.67
CA SER A 531 -8.57 24.79 16.70
C SER A 531 -7.90 24.41 18.03
N LEU A 532 -6.86 23.57 17.98
CA LEU A 532 -6.07 23.19 19.16
C LEU A 532 -5.37 24.40 19.78
N ALA A 533 -4.83 25.32 18.96
CA ALA A 533 -4.20 26.54 19.45
C ALA A 533 -5.21 27.47 20.14
N VAL A 534 -6.37 27.71 19.55
CA VAL A 534 -7.43 28.55 20.14
C VAL A 534 -7.89 27.97 21.49
N ARG A 535 -8.10 26.65 21.58
CA ARG A 535 -8.49 25.99 22.83
C ARG A 535 -7.40 26.07 23.89
N ALA A 536 -6.15 25.86 23.50
CA ALA A 536 -5.00 26.03 24.37
C ALA A 536 -4.95 27.44 24.97
N GLU A 537 -5.25 28.47 24.18
CA GLU A 537 -5.30 29.86 24.65
C GLU A 537 -6.42 30.09 25.69
N ILE A 538 -7.61 29.55 25.46
CA ILE A 538 -8.74 29.63 26.40
C ILE A 538 -8.38 28.97 27.73
N LEU A 539 -7.86 27.74 27.69
CA LEU A 539 -7.47 26.99 28.89
C LEU A 539 -6.41 27.74 29.72
N ILE A 540 -5.43 28.37 29.05
CA ILE A 540 -4.41 29.17 29.74
C ILE A 540 -5.05 30.37 30.44
N LYS A 541 -5.95 31.10 29.76
CA LYS A 541 -6.65 32.27 30.32
C LYS A 541 -7.52 31.90 31.52
N GLU A 542 -8.22 30.77 31.46
CA GLU A 542 -9.04 30.27 32.57
C GLU A 542 -8.19 29.92 33.80
N HIS A 543 -7.08 29.18 33.62
CA HIS A 543 -6.19 28.84 34.73
C HIS A 543 -5.44 30.05 35.28
N GLN A 544 -5.13 31.06 34.45
CA GLN A 544 -4.61 32.35 34.91
C GLN A 544 -5.63 33.10 35.78
N ALA A 545 -6.89 33.14 35.35
CA ALA A 545 -7.97 33.78 36.11
C ALA A 545 -8.27 33.05 37.44
N GLN A 546 -8.19 31.71 37.44
CA GLN A 546 -8.32 30.90 38.66
C GLN A 546 -7.10 31.04 39.59
N ALA A 547 -5.88 31.20 39.07
CA ALA A 547 -4.72 31.50 39.91
C ALA A 547 -4.87 32.85 40.64
N SER A 548 -5.64 33.80 40.07
CA SER A 548 -6.02 35.07 40.73
C SER A 548 -7.24 35.00 41.66
N LEU A 549 -8.04 33.92 41.61
CA LEU A 549 -9.25 33.72 42.42
C LEU A 549 -9.07 32.45 43.27
N ALA A 550 -8.85 32.60 44.58
CA ALA A 550 -8.41 31.55 45.51
C ALA A 550 -9.35 30.34 45.74
N THR A 551 -10.20 29.93 44.79
CA THR A 551 -11.08 28.76 44.91
C THR A 551 -11.16 28.00 43.59
N PRO A 552 -10.84 26.69 43.55
CA PRO A 552 -10.92 25.91 42.32
C PRO A 552 -12.36 25.48 42.05
N GLN A 553 -12.93 25.93 40.93
CA GLN A 553 -14.15 25.35 40.35
C GLN A 553 -13.77 24.42 39.19
N ALA A 554 -14.37 23.23 39.16
CA ALA A 554 -14.16 22.24 38.13
C ALA A 554 -14.54 22.78 36.74
N LEU A 555 -13.64 22.63 35.77
CA LEU A 555 -13.80 23.12 34.40
C LEU A 555 -14.76 22.24 33.60
N VAL A 556 -15.63 22.89 32.82
CA VAL A 556 -16.52 22.25 31.84
C VAL A 556 -15.72 21.98 30.57
N GLU A 557 -15.53 20.70 30.22
CA GLU A 557 -14.94 20.30 28.95
C GLU A 557 -15.86 20.73 27.79
N THR A 558 -15.46 21.75 27.04
CA THR A 558 -16.11 22.07 25.76
C THR A 558 -15.59 21.11 24.69
N GLY A 559 -16.45 20.20 24.25
CA GLY A 559 -16.15 19.13 23.29
C GLY A 559 -15.49 19.63 22.00
N ILE A 560 -14.68 18.77 21.37
CA ILE A 560 -14.15 19.03 20.02
C ILE A 560 -15.35 19.14 19.07
N ASN A 561 -15.46 20.25 18.32
CA ASN A 561 -16.48 20.35 17.27
C ASN A 561 -16.04 19.46 16.11
N TRP A 562 -16.34 18.17 16.23
CA TRP A 562 -15.99 17.16 15.24
C TRP A 562 -16.69 17.40 13.91
N GLU A 563 -17.86 18.05 13.91
CA GLU A 563 -18.62 18.32 12.68
C GLU A 563 -17.87 19.30 11.76
N ASP A 564 -17.38 20.43 12.29
CA ASP A 564 -16.59 21.39 11.48
C ASP A 564 -15.24 20.80 11.01
N LEU A 565 -14.61 19.95 11.83
CA LEU A 565 -13.33 19.31 11.48
C LEU A 565 -13.49 18.31 10.33
N MET A 566 -14.59 17.56 10.34
CA MET A 566 -14.90 16.53 9.33
C MET A 566 -15.63 17.12 8.11
N ALA A 567 -16.27 18.29 8.22
CA ALA A 567 -17.01 18.93 7.12
C ALA A 567 -16.12 19.37 5.95
N ASN A 568 -14.86 19.76 6.20
CA ASN A 568 -13.90 20.14 5.14
C ASN A 568 -13.36 18.93 4.33
N HIS A 569 -13.91 17.72 4.52
CA HIS A 569 -13.51 16.51 3.78
C HIS A 569 -14.38 16.26 2.55
N HIS A 570 -15.32 17.16 2.25
CA HIS A 570 -16.12 17.07 1.04
C HIS A 570 -15.35 17.68 -0.13
N MET A 571 -15.39 17.00 -1.29
CA MET A 571 -14.84 17.49 -2.55
C MET A 571 -15.17 18.98 -2.72
N PRO A 572 -14.23 19.83 -3.19
CA PRO A 572 -14.60 21.14 -3.65
C PRO A 572 -15.73 20.95 -4.65
N ASN A 573 -16.85 21.66 -4.43
CA ASN A 573 -18.00 21.65 -5.31
C ASN A 573 -17.55 22.26 -6.65
N ALA A 574 -16.86 21.47 -7.47
CA ALA A 574 -16.51 21.79 -8.83
C ALA A 574 -17.85 21.75 -9.54
N GLY A 575 -18.51 22.91 -9.69
CA GLY A 575 -19.89 23.10 -10.14
C GLY A 575 -20.25 22.43 -11.47
N ILE A 576 -20.23 21.10 -11.45
CA ILE A 576 -20.62 20.15 -12.46
C ILE A 576 -21.77 19.44 -11.76
N ASP A 577 -22.97 19.83 -12.17
CA ASP A 577 -24.23 19.26 -11.74
C ASP A 577 -24.25 17.77 -12.13
N LEU A 578 -23.73 16.93 -11.23
CA LEU A 578 -23.90 15.49 -11.27
C LEU A 578 -25.02 15.20 -10.30
N ASP A 579 -26.22 15.03 -10.84
CA ASP A 579 -27.46 14.75 -10.12
C ASP A 579 -27.25 13.58 -9.13
N VAL A 580 -27.10 13.94 -7.85
CA VAL A 580 -26.81 13.03 -6.72
C VAL A 580 -28.07 12.29 -6.26
N GLY A 581 -29.21 12.48 -6.94
CA GLY A 581 -30.53 12.02 -6.50
C GLY A 581 -30.80 10.52 -6.57
N ASP A 582 -30.14 9.77 -7.44
CA ASP A 582 -30.67 8.45 -7.86
C ASP A 582 -29.89 7.21 -7.42
N TRP A 583 -28.82 7.33 -6.61
CA TRP A 583 -27.98 6.17 -6.25
C TRP A 583 -28.11 5.67 -4.81
N LEU A 584 -28.83 6.37 -3.92
CA LEU A 584 -28.88 6.03 -2.49
C LEU A 584 -30.16 5.37 -2.00
N ASN A 585 -31.15 5.15 -2.85
CA ASN A 585 -32.40 4.50 -2.45
C ASN A 585 -32.59 3.17 -3.19
N ASP A 586 -31.98 2.11 -2.66
CA ASP A 586 -32.75 0.90 -2.36
C ASP A 586 -31.93 -0.13 -1.56
N TYR A 587 -32.62 -0.69 -0.54
CA TYR A 587 -32.29 -1.76 0.41
C TYR A 587 -31.59 -1.37 1.73
N ALA A 588 -32.14 -1.64 2.93
CA ALA A 588 -33.48 -2.00 3.43
C ALA A 588 -33.39 -2.12 4.97
N TRP A 589 -34.58 -2.16 5.62
CA TRP A 589 -34.90 -2.66 6.96
C TRP A 589 -35.16 -1.63 8.08
N ASP A 590 -36.46 -1.35 8.24
CA ASP A 590 -37.21 -1.18 9.50
C ASP A 590 -36.61 -0.29 10.58
N ASN A 591 -37.10 0.95 10.67
CA ASN A 591 -37.80 1.43 11.86
C ASN A 591 -38.50 2.78 11.64
N VAL A 592 -39.67 2.89 12.28
CA VAL A 592 -40.48 4.09 12.56
C VAL A 592 -41.45 4.57 11.47
N ALA A 593 -42.56 3.85 11.36
CA ALA A 593 -43.86 4.51 11.30
C ALA A 593 -44.27 4.90 12.74
N MET A 594 -44.44 6.21 13.00
CA MET A 594 -45.61 6.80 13.70
C MET A 594 -45.37 8.28 14.05
N ASN A 595 -45.85 9.14 13.16
CA ASN A 595 -46.78 10.24 13.41
C ASN A 595 -47.66 10.23 12.15
N ARG A 596 -48.81 9.57 12.10
CA ARG A 596 -49.95 9.56 13.01
C ARG A 596 -50.49 8.16 13.30
#